data_AF-A0AAD7ZUI8-F1
#
_entry.id   AF-A0AAD7ZUI8-F1
#
_cell.length_a   1.000
_cell.length_b   1.000
_cell.length_c   1.000
_cell.angle_alpha   90.00
_cell.angle_beta   90.00
_cell.angle_gamma   90.00
#
_symmetry.space_group_name_H-M   'P 1'
#
loop_
_entity.id
_entity.type
_entity.pdbx_description
1 polymer ?
#
loop_
_entity_poly.entity_id
_entity_poly.type
_entity_poly.pdbx_seq_one_letter_code
_entity_poly.pdbx_strand_id
1 'polypeptide(L)'
;MHMKCLVATRVQNEEETVRKAYYRLLSNPIQTRIQNGRDRFEAVNRAYEFLCSRSSWASQGPNPDNIVLILRTQSILFHRYSEELHPYKYAGYPQLIKTIQLETADDQLFSKSAPLLAAASELAYHTVHCSALNAEELRRERGLDVLLDAYSRCVSVLSMSSKASDVSVQVCTHITRCFGVAAQFQGCRDKMVEMPQLVKDVCRILYFKHLIRLCAVATECVSALAVDGILQMQLLQAGALWHLLFFMFKYDFTLEEGGVERSEDANQQVNIFSYLSKIFKKHFAPL
;
A
#
# COMPACT_ATOMS: atom_id res chain seq x y z
N MET A 1 -26.25 5.80 2.79
CA MET A 1 -25.82 7.02 3.49
C MET A 1 -25.07 7.88 2.47
N HIS A 2 -25.74 8.92 1.94
CA HIS A 2 -25.24 9.71 0.82
C HIS A 2 -24.15 10.68 1.28
N MET A 3 -22.92 10.47 0.82
CA MET A 3 -21.79 11.37 1.04
C MET A 3 -21.95 12.57 0.11
N LYS A 4 -22.62 13.62 0.61
CA LYS A 4 -22.67 14.93 -0.08
C LYS A 4 -21.24 15.47 -0.18
N CYS A 5 -20.78 15.63 -1.41
CA CYS A 5 -19.60 16.39 -1.79
C CYS A 5 -19.42 17.63 -0.90
N LEU A 6 -18.33 17.65 -0.13
CA LEU A 6 -17.70 18.88 0.33
C LEU A 6 -17.14 19.57 -0.92
N VAL A 7 -18.00 20.31 -1.63
CA VAL A 7 -17.53 21.38 -2.51
C VAL A 7 -16.94 22.41 -1.57
N ALA A 8 -15.61 22.42 -1.45
CA ALA A 8 -14.88 23.47 -0.76
C ALA A 8 -15.23 24.79 -1.45
N THR A 9 -16.08 25.59 -0.80
CA THR A 9 -16.31 26.97 -1.19
C THR A 9 -14.95 27.65 -1.20
N ARG A 10 -14.52 28.09 -2.38
CA ARG A 10 -13.20 28.67 -2.63
C ARG A 10 -12.98 29.84 -1.66
N VAL A 11 -12.08 29.65 -0.71
CA VAL A 11 -11.65 30.70 0.22
C VAL A 11 -10.64 31.60 -0.51
N GLN A 12 -11.11 32.37 -1.50
CA GLN A 12 -10.27 33.37 -2.18
C GLN A 12 -10.13 34.66 -1.35
N ASN A 13 -10.96 34.86 -0.32
CA ASN A 13 -11.02 36.09 0.46
C ASN A 13 -10.05 36.14 1.67
N GLU A 14 -9.40 35.04 2.06
CA GLU A 14 -8.53 35.05 3.25
C GLU A 14 -7.19 35.74 2.99
N GLU A 15 -6.57 35.55 1.81
CA GLU A 15 -5.22 36.06 1.54
C GLU A 15 -5.16 37.59 1.49
N GLU A 16 -6.11 38.23 0.78
CA GLU A 16 -6.21 39.69 0.78
C GLU A 16 -6.53 40.26 2.17
N THR A 17 -7.34 39.54 2.96
CA THR A 17 -7.71 39.94 4.30
C THR A 17 -6.51 39.86 5.25
N VAL A 18 -5.74 38.76 5.18
CA VAL A 18 -4.50 38.56 5.95
C VAL A 18 -3.45 39.59 5.55
N ARG A 19 -3.26 39.86 4.26
CA ARG A 19 -2.36 40.91 3.76
C ARG A 19 -2.75 42.29 4.27
N LYS A 20 -4.03 42.66 4.17
CA LYS A 20 -4.55 43.95 4.67
C LYS A 20 -4.43 44.06 6.19
N ALA A 21 -4.58 42.96 6.94
CA ALA A 21 -4.41 42.94 8.39
C ALA A 21 -2.94 43.08 8.81
N TYR A 22 -2.02 42.40 8.10
CA TYR A 22 -0.58 42.51 8.30
C TYR A 22 -0.08 43.94 8.09
N TYR A 23 -0.41 44.58 6.96
CA TYR A 23 -0.01 45.98 6.74
C TYR A 23 -0.64 46.95 7.74
N ARG A 24 -1.87 46.72 8.19
CA ARG A 24 -2.49 47.49 9.29
C ARG A 24 -1.74 47.35 10.61
N LEU A 25 -1.25 46.15 10.93
CA LEU A 25 -0.42 45.89 12.10
C LEU A 25 0.93 46.63 12.01
N LEU A 26 1.58 46.60 10.83
CA LEU A 26 2.84 47.32 10.58
C LEU A 26 2.68 48.85 10.66
N SER A 27 1.51 49.36 10.30
CA SER A 27 1.21 50.79 10.30
C SER A 27 0.90 51.35 11.70
N ASN A 28 0.82 50.49 12.73
CA ASN A 28 0.43 50.92 14.07
C ASN A 28 1.65 51.47 14.87
N PRO A 29 1.70 52.78 15.16
CA PRO A 29 2.85 53.44 15.77
C PRO A 29 3.09 53.07 17.24
N ILE A 30 2.20 52.28 17.86
CA ILE A 30 2.34 51.78 19.23
C ILE A 30 3.37 50.64 19.29
N GLN A 31 3.53 49.83 18.23
CA GLN A 31 4.45 48.68 18.26
C GLN A 31 5.94 49.05 18.18
N THR A 32 6.27 50.22 17.62
CA THR A 32 7.65 50.71 17.51
C THR A 32 8.20 51.28 18.83
N ARG A 33 7.36 51.51 19.84
CA ARG A 33 7.74 52.10 21.13
C ARG A 33 7.78 51.10 22.29
N ILE A 34 7.55 49.81 22.04
CA ILE A 34 7.54 48.78 23.08
C ILE A 34 8.95 48.18 23.21
N GLN A 35 9.44 48.03 24.45
CA GLN A 35 10.64 47.24 24.74
C GLN A 35 10.43 45.81 24.16
N ASN A 36 11.29 45.35 23.27
CA ASN A 36 11.16 44.12 22.43
C ASN A 36 10.26 44.23 21.18
N GLY A 37 10.04 45.45 20.65
CA GLY A 37 9.29 45.67 19.40
C GLY A 37 9.85 44.92 18.18
N ARG A 38 11.17 44.68 18.15
CA ARG A 38 11.83 43.89 17.10
C ARG A 38 11.43 42.41 17.14
N ASP A 39 11.44 41.77 18.31
CA ASP A 39 11.09 40.35 18.43
C ASP A 39 9.63 40.09 18.08
N ARG A 40 8.74 41.01 18.49
CA ARG A 40 7.33 40.96 18.11
C ARG A 40 7.14 41.18 16.61
N PHE A 41 7.90 42.08 16.00
CA PHE A 41 7.88 42.29 14.55
C PHE A 41 8.33 41.03 13.80
N GLU A 42 9.46 40.43 14.20
CA GLU A 42 9.98 39.20 13.61
C GLU A 42 9.02 38.02 13.82
N ALA A 43 8.30 37.94 14.95
CA ALA A 43 7.26 36.95 15.17
C ALA A 43 6.03 37.16 14.28
N VAL A 44 5.56 38.41 14.12
CA VAL A 44 4.42 38.76 13.25
C VAL A 44 4.79 38.54 11.79
N ASN A 45 6.02 38.86 11.38
CA ASN A 45 6.51 38.63 10.03
C ASN A 45 6.60 37.12 9.73
N ARG A 46 7.15 36.32 10.65
CA ARG A 46 7.16 34.85 10.51
C ARG A 46 5.76 34.25 10.46
N ALA A 47 4.82 34.75 11.27
CA ALA A 47 3.43 34.32 11.22
C ALA A 47 2.75 34.70 9.89
N TYR A 48 3.05 35.88 9.34
CA TYR A 48 2.56 36.29 8.03
C TYR A 48 3.15 35.45 6.90
N GLU A 49 4.46 35.20 6.91
CA GLU A 49 5.15 34.31 5.97
C GLU A 49 4.57 32.88 6.03
N PHE A 50 4.27 32.37 7.22
CA PHE A 50 3.63 31.08 7.41
C PHE A 50 2.17 31.04 6.90
N LEU A 51 1.39 32.09 7.15
CA LEU A 51 0.01 32.17 6.65
C LEU A 51 -0.02 32.34 5.13
N CYS A 52 0.91 33.09 4.56
CA CYS A 52 1.07 33.20 3.11
C CYS A 52 1.62 31.89 2.53
N SER A 53 2.47 31.15 3.24
CA SER A 53 2.92 29.83 2.77
C SER A 53 1.79 28.80 2.76
N ARG A 54 0.66 29.00 3.44
CA ARG A 54 -0.55 28.16 3.22
C ARG A 54 -1.14 28.30 1.82
N SER A 55 -0.83 29.35 1.05
CA SER A 55 -1.19 29.39 -0.38
C SER A 55 -0.40 28.37 -1.21
N SER A 56 0.75 27.87 -0.72
CA SER A 56 1.42 26.70 -1.30
C SER A 56 0.68 25.38 -1.03
N TRP A 57 -0.24 25.36 -0.05
CA TRP A 57 -1.18 24.26 0.18
C TRP A 57 -2.45 24.40 -0.68
N ALA A 58 -2.59 25.51 -1.41
CA ALA A 58 -3.58 25.72 -2.45
C ALA A 58 -3.03 25.31 -3.83
N SER A 59 -2.33 24.18 -3.91
CA SER A 59 -2.19 23.50 -5.19
C SER A 59 -3.61 23.24 -5.73
N GLN A 60 -3.80 23.33 -7.05
CA GLN A 60 -5.11 23.05 -7.64
C GLN A 60 -5.43 21.56 -7.53
N GLY A 61 -5.88 21.13 -6.35
CA GLY A 61 -6.22 19.74 -6.08
C GLY A 61 -6.00 19.35 -4.62
N PRO A 62 -6.48 18.16 -4.22
CA PRO A 62 -6.24 17.63 -2.90
C PRO A 62 -4.74 17.34 -2.69
N ASN A 63 -4.21 17.70 -1.51
CA ASN A 63 -2.82 17.45 -1.16
C ASN A 63 -2.54 15.93 -1.04
N PRO A 64 -1.54 15.38 -1.76
CA PRO A 64 -1.25 13.94 -1.78
C PRO A 64 -0.83 13.37 -0.42
N ASP A 65 -0.11 14.13 0.40
CA ASP A 65 0.29 13.71 1.75
C ASP A 65 -0.93 13.56 2.65
N ASN A 66 -1.91 14.46 2.53
CA ASN A 66 -3.17 14.36 3.26
C ASN A 66 -3.98 13.14 2.82
N ILE A 67 -3.97 12.82 1.51
CA ILE A 67 -4.64 11.61 1.01
C ILE A 67 -3.94 10.35 1.56
N VAL A 68 -2.60 10.32 1.56
CA VAL A 68 -1.83 9.20 2.16
C VAL A 68 -2.21 9.01 3.63
N LEU A 69 -2.32 10.10 4.40
CA LEU A 69 -2.76 10.03 5.79
C LEU A 69 -4.15 9.41 5.92
N ILE A 70 -5.12 9.86 5.13
CA ILE A 70 -6.49 9.31 5.13
C ILE A 70 -6.48 7.82 4.80
N LEU A 71 -5.78 7.41 3.75
CA LEU A 71 -5.70 6.00 3.33
C LEU A 71 -5.08 5.13 4.44
N ARG A 72 -3.97 5.57 5.05
CA ARG A 72 -3.32 4.85 6.15
C ARG A 72 -4.20 4.78 7.39
N THR A 73 -4.92 5.85 7.73
CA THR A 73 -5.90 5.82 8.82
C THR A 73 -6.95 4.74 8.56
N GLN A 74 -7.47 4.66 7.33
CA GLN A 74 -8.43 3.62 6.97
C GLN A 74 -7.81 2.21 7.02
N SER A 75 -6.56 2.03 6.58
CA SER A 75 -5.85 0.75 6.73
C SER A 75 -5.77 0.31 8.19
N ILE A 76 -5.43 1.23 9.09
CA ILE A 76 -5.37 0.97 10.54
C ILE A 76 -6.76 0.58 11.08
N LEU A 77 -7.82 1.28 10.65
CA LEU A 77 -9.19 0.97 11.07
C LEU A 77 -9.59 -0.45 10.66
N PHE A 78 -9.44 -0.79 9.38
CA PHE A 78 -9.78 -2.12 8.86
C PHE A 78 -8.89 -3.24 9.42
N HIS A 79 -7.66 -2.91 9.83
CA HIS A 79 -6.78 -3.88 10.48
C HIS A 79 -7.13 -4.13 11.95
N ARG A 80 -7.37 -3.07 12.73
CA ARG A 80 -7.52 -3.16 14.20
C ARG A 80 -8.96 -3.42 14.65
N TYR A 81 -9.93 -2.96 13.87
CA TYR A 81 -11.35 -3.05 14.18
C TYR A 81 -12.07 -3.90 13.12
N SER A 82 -11.42 -4.98 12.68
CA SER A 82 -11.96 -5.87 11.65
C SER A 82 -13.27 -6.51 12.10
N GLU A 83 -13.39 -6.88 13.38
CA GLU A 83 -14.59 -7.51 13.95
C GLU A 83 -15.81 -6.57 13.87
N GLU A 84 -15.63 -5.27 14.09
CA GLU A 84 -16.70 -4.29 13.99
C GLU A 84 -17.02 -3.92 12.54
N LEU A 85 -16.02 -3.95 11.66
CA LEU A 85 -16.15 -3.50 10.27
C LEU A 85 -16.53 -4.63 9.30
N HIS A 86 -16.30 -5.90 9.63
CA HIS A 86 -16.55 -7.04 8.75
C HIS A 86 -17.99 -7.15 8.19
N PRO A 87 -19.07 -6.67 8.86
CA PRO A 87 -20.43 -6.77 8.31
C PRO A 87 -20.67 -5.75 7.17
N TYR A 88 -19.80 -4.75 7.02
CA TYR A 88 -19.99 -3.64 6.11
C TYR A 88 -19.06 -3.72 4.90
N LYS A 89 -19.59 -3.33 3.74
CA LYS A 89 -18.78 -3.11 2.53
C LYS A 89 -18.00 -1.81 2.66
N TYR A 90 -16.75 -1.81 2.21
CA TYR A 90 -15.95 -0.60 2.09
C TYR A 90 -16.50 0.28 0.96
N ALA A 91 -17.24 1.33 1.34
CA ALA A 91 -17.88 2.25 0.39
C ALA A 91 -16.89 3.08 -0.46
N GLY A 92 -15.60 3.07 -0.10
CA GLY A 92 -14.58 3.85 -0.79
C GLY A 92 -14.01 3.20 -2.05
N TYR A 93 -14.44 1.99 -2.44
CA TYR A 93 -13.86 1.27 -3.60
C TYR A 93 -13.83 2.08 -4.90
N PRO A 94 -14.88 2.80 -5.33
CA PRO A 94 -14.83 3.57 -6.57
C PRO A 94 -13.69 4.59 -6.58
N GLN A 95 -13.50 5.30 -5.47
CA GLN A 95 -12.44 6.30 -5.35
C GLN A 95 -11.06 5.65 -5.16
N LEU A 96 -10.98 4.57 -4.38
CA LEU A 96 -9.73 3.84 -4.15
C LEU A 96 -9.18 3.26 -5.47
N ILE A 97 -10.03 2.59 -6.24
CA ILE A 97 -9.69 2.01 -7.56
C ILE A 97 -9.27 3.13 -8.51
N LYS A 98 -10.00 4.24 -8.54
CA LYS A 98 -9.63 5.39 -9.39
C LYS A 98 -8.26 5.97 -9.01
N THR A 99 -7.96 6.09 -7.72
CA THR A 99 -6.65 6.55 -7.23
C THR A 99 -5.54 5.60 -7.67
N ILE A 100 -5.74 4.28 -7.53
CA ILE A 100 -4.75 3.28 -7.98
C ILE A 100 -4.52 3.41 -9.50
N GLN A 101 -5.58 3.49 -10.30
CA GLN A 101 -5.46 3.67 -11.75
C GLN A 101 -4.67 4.92 -12.13
N LEU A 102 -4.96 6.07 -11.50
CA LEU A 102 -4.30 7.33 -11.80
C LEU A 102 -2.81 7.29 -11.42
N GLU A 103 -2.48 6.76 -10.25
CA GLU A 103 -1.09 6.60 -9.82
C GLU A 103 -0.33 5.60 -10.69
N THR A 104 -0.97 4.47 -11.03
CA THR A 104 -0.40 3.46 -11.92
C THR A 104 -0.21 3.96 -13.34
N ALA A 105 -0.97 4.94 -13.82
CA ALA A 105 -0.79 5.54 -15.15
C ALA A 105 0.29 6.63 -15.17
N ASP A 106 0.71 7.16 -14.03
CA ASP A 106 1.62 8.29 -13.95
C ASP A 106 3.07 7.88 -14.26
N ASP A 107 3.67 8.44 -15.32
CA ASP A 107 5.07 8.18 -15.70
C ASP A 107 6.09 8.53 -14.60
N GLN A 108 5.75 9.47 -13.71
CA GLN A 108 6.56 9.89 -12.57
C GLN A 108 6.27 9.12 -11.28
N LEU A 109 5.50 8.02 -11.34
CA LEU A 109 5.13 7.22 -10.15
C LEU A 109 6.28 6.97 -9.16
N PHE A 110 7.46 6.60 -9.66
CA PHE A 110 8.61 6.24 -8.82
C PHE A 110 9.50 7.42 -8.39
N SER A 111 9.22 8.64 -8.87
CA SER A 111 9.94 9.87 -8.49
C SER A 111 9.14 10.79 -7.57
N LYS A 112 7.87 10.45 -7.30
CA LYS A 112 7.00 11.21 -6.38
C LYS A 112 7.47 11.14 -4.93
N SER A 113 7.30 12.25 -4.20
CA SER A 113 7.59 12.34 -2.77
C SER A 113 6.57 11.59 -1.90
N ALA A 114 5.30 11.58 -2.30
CA ALA A 114 4.21 10.94 -1.57
C ALA A 114 3.94 9.52 -2.13
N PRO A 115 4.03 8.45 -1.31
CA PRO A 115 3.87 7.07 -1.77
C PRO A 115 2.38 6.67 -1.85
N LEU A 116 1.61 7.39 -2.66
CA LEU A 116 0.15 7.27 -2.71
C LEU A 116 -0.33 5.88 -3.15
N LEU A 117 0.31 5.30 -4.18
CA LEU A 117 0.00 3.95 -4.65
C LEU A 117 0.24 2.88 -3.58
N ALA A 118 1.29 3.02 -2.77
CA ALA A 118 1.59 2.09 -1.69
C ALA A 118 0.50 2.14 -0.61
N ALA A 119 0.10 3.34 -0.17
CA ALA A 119 -0.96 3.52 0.82
C ALA A 119 -2.32 3.01 0.30
N ALA A 120 -2.64 3.24 -0.97
CA ALA A 120 -3.86 2.73 -1.59
C ALA A 120 -3.88 1.20 -1.69
N SER A 121 -2.75 0.60 -2.07
CA SER A 121 -2.60 -0.86 -2.14
C SER A 121 -2.70 -1.52 -0.76
N GLU A 122 -2.12 -0.88 0.26
CA GLU A 122 -2.24 -1.32 1.66
C GLU A 122 -3.70 -1.32 2.12
N LEU A 123 -4.45 -0.26 1.82
CA LEU A 123 -5.87 -0.17 2.16
C LEU A 123 -6.70 -1.23 1.42
N ALA A 124 -6.42 -1.45 0.13
CA ALA A 124 -7.09 -2.50 -0.63
C ALA A 124 -6.89 -3.88 0.02
N TYR A 125 -5.67 -4.19 0.46
CA TYR A 125 -5.39 -5.41 1.20
C TYR A 125 -6.21 -5.51 2.51
N HIS A 126 -6.17 -4.48 3.37
CA HIS A 126 -6.83 -4.55 4.67
C HIS A 126 -8.36 -4.63 4.56
N THR A 127 -8.96 -3.97 3.57
CA THR A 127 -10.41 -4.08 3.33
C THR A 127 -10.80 -5.48 2.89
N VAL A 128 -10.06 -6.08 1.96
CA VAL A 128 -10.28 -7.47 1.50
C VAL A 128 -10.04 -8.50 2.61
N HIS A 129 -8.99 -8.30 3.42
CA HIS A 129 -8.71 -9.14 4.59
C HIS A 129 -9.80 -9.04 5.66
N CYS A 130 -10.50 -7.91 5.76
CA CYS A 130 -11.54 -7.71 6.75
C CYS A 130 -12.79 -8.59 6.49
N SER A 131 -13.20 -8.80 5.23
CA SER A 131 -14.39 -9.62 4.95
C SER A 131 -14.50 -10.16 3.53
N ALA A 132 -15.24 -11.26 3.39
CA ALA A 132 -15.65 -11.80 2.09
C ALA A 132 -16.45 -10.80 1.25
N LEU A 133 -17.31 -9.99 1.90
CA LEU A 133 -18.10 -8.95 1.24
C LEU A 133 -17.22 -7.94 0.52
N ASN A 134 -16.09 -7.57 1.12
CA ASN A 134 -15.12 -6.65 0.54
C ASN A 134 -14.35 -7.27 -0.62
N ALA A 135 -13.95 -8.53 -0.51
CA ALA A 135 -13.33 -9.27 -1.62
C ALA A 135 -14.27 -9.35 -2.84
N GLU A 136 -15.55 -9.64 -2.61
CA GLU A 136 -16.55 -9.66 -3.67
C GLU A 136 -16.78 -8.29 -4.29
N GLU A 137 -16.88 -7.24 -3.47
CA GLU A 137 -17.13 -5.88 -3.96
C GLU A 137 -15.96 -5.36 -4.79
N LEU A 138 -14.73 -5.53 -4.31
CA LEU A 138 -13.53 -5.19 -5.07
C LEU A 138 -13.50 -5.89 -6.43
N ARG A 139 -13.87 -7.18 -6.48
CA ARG A 139 -13.98 -7.92 -7.74
C ARG A 139 -15.06 -7.35 -8.67
N ARG A 140 -16.26 -7.06 -8.14
CA ARG A 140 -17.38 -6.51 -8.93
C ARG A 140 -17.04 -5.16 -9.54
N GLU A 141 -16.30 -4.33 -8.82
CA GLU A 141 -15.81 -3.00 -9.27
C GLU A 141 -14.57 -3.08 -10.19
N ARG A 142 -14.20 -4.27 -10.68
CA ARG A 142 -12.98 -4.51 -11.50
C ARG A 142 -11.67 -4.10 -10.80
N GLY A 143 -11.67 -4.08 -9.47
CA GLY A 143 -10.51 -3.72 -8.67
C GLY A 143 -9.37 -4.73 -8.79
N LEU A 144 -9.65 -6.02 -9.04
CA LEU A 144 -8.59 -7.02 -9.25
C LEU A 144 -7.78 -6.73 -10.52
N ASP A 145 -8.43 -6.35 -11.62
CA ASP A 145 -7.77 -5.96 -12.87
C ASP A 145 -6.85 -4.75 -12.64
N VAL A 146 -7.36 -3.73 -11.95
CA VAL A 146 -6.60 -2.51 -11.62
C VAL A 146 -5.41 -2.79 -10.70
N LEU A 147 -5.57 -3.67 -9.72
CA LEU A 147 -4.48 -4.10 -8.87
C LEU A 147 -3.42 -4.87 -9.67
N LEU A 148 -3.82 -5.68 -10.66
CA LEU A 148 -2.85 -6.37 -11.51
C LEU A 148 -2.05 -5.38 -12.36
N ASP A 149 -2.67 -4.37 -12.95
CA ASP A 149 -1.95 -3.35 -13.72
C ASP A 149 -0.87 -2.65 -12.86
N ALA A 150 -1.24 -2.26 -11.64
CA ALA A 150 -0.32 -1.66 -10.67
C ALA A 150 0.81 -2.64 -10.29
N TYR A 151 0.44 -3.89 -10.04
CA TYR A 151 1.35 -4.96 -9.67
C TYR A 151 2.37 -5.24 -10.77
N SER A 152 1.94 -5.46 -12.00
CA SER A 152 2.82 -5.70 -13.15
C SER A 152 3.78 -4.53 -13.37
N ARG A 153 3.29 -3.29 -13.27
CA ARG A 153 4.13 -2.09 -13.38
C ARG A 153 5.22 -2.08 -12.29
N CYS A 154 4.88 -2.35 -11.03
CA CYS A 154 5.84 -2.38 -9.93
C CYS A 154 6.80 -3.58 -9.99
N VAL A 155 6.34 -4.76 -10.41
CA VAL A 155 7.18 -5.96 -10.58
C VAL A 155 8.21 -5.77 -11.72
N SER A 156 7.84 -5.05 -12.77
CA SER A 156 8.74 -4.81 -13.92
C SER A 156 9.98 -4.00 -13.58
N VAL A 157 9.90 -3.12 -12.56
CA VAL A 157 11.02 -2.28 -12.11
C VAL A 157 11.82 -2.86 -10.94
N LEU A 158 11.44 -4.03 -10.42
CA LEU A 158 12.24 -4.72 -9.39
C LEU A 158 13.60 -5.12 -9.95
N SER A 159 14.64 -4.98 -9.13
CA SER A 159 16.02 -5.29 -9.48
C SER A 159 16.78 -5.88 -8.28
N MET A 160 18.04 -6.28 -8.49
CA MET A 160 18.92 -6.75 -7.42
C MET A 160 19.35 -5.64 -6.44
N SER A 161 19.07 -4.37 -6.76
CA SER A 161 19.32 -3.22 -5.87
C SER A 161 18.08 -2.74 -5.13
N SER A 162 16.91 -3.36 -5.37
CA SER A 162 15.66 -3.00 -4.73
C SER A 162 15.74 -3.20 -3.22
N LYS A 163 15.04 -2.35 -2.47
CA LYS A 163 14.99 -2.36 -1.00
C LYS A 163 13.55 -2.43 -0.51
N ALA A 164 13.37 -2.93 0.70
CA ALA A 164 12.04 -2.99 1.34
C ALA A 164 11.34 -1.62 1.46
N SER A 165 12.11 -0.54 1.52
CA SER A 165 11.62 0.84 1.55
C SER A 165 11.12 1.35 0.21
N ASP A 166 11.46 0.70 -0.91
CA ASP A 166 11.11 1.18 -2.24
C ASP A 166 9.60 1.05 -2.47
N VAL A 167 9.02 2.05 -3.14
CA VAL A 167 7.58 2.09 -3.45
C VAL A 167 7.14 0.84 -4.21
N SER A 168 7.93 0.40 -5.21
CA SER A 168 7.64 -0.81 -5.98
C SER A 168 7.57 -2.06 -5.10
N VAL A 169 8.48 -2.21 -4.13
CA VAL A 169 8.50 -3.35 -3.22
C VAL A 169 7.32 -3.31 -2.24
N GLN A 170 6.97 -2.14 -1.71
CA GLN A 170 5.81 -1.97 -0.85
C GLN A 170 4.50 -2.30 -1.58
N VAL A 171 4.30 -1.73 -2.77
CA VAL A 171 3.12 -2.00 -3.62
C VAL A 171 3.03 -3.50 -3.94
N CYS A 172 4.12 -4.12 -4.42
CA CYS A 172 4.16 -5.55 -4.66
C CYS A 172 3.79 -6.35 -3.41
N THR A 173 4.28 -5.96 -2.23
CA THR A 173 3.97 -6.65 -0.97
C THR A 173 2.46 -6.60 -0.66
N HIS A 174 1.86 -5.42 -0.70
CA HIS A 174 0.44 -5.25 -0.36
C HIS A 174 -0.48 -5.92 -1.39
N ILE A 175 -0.20 -5.77 -2.69
CA ILE A 175 -1.03 -6.37 -3.73
C ILE A 175 -0.91 -7.90 -3.72
N THR A 176 0.29 -8.45 -3.48
CA THR A 176 0.46 -9.91 -3.35
C THR A 176 -0.36 -10.47 -2.18
N ARG A 177 -0.39 -9.78 -1.04
CA ARG A 177 -1.27 -10.17 0.09
C ARG A 177 -2.74 -10.08 -0.27
N CYS A 178 -3.15 -9.02 -0.98
CA CYS A 178 -4.52 -8.83 -1.43
C CYS A 178 -4.97 -10.00 -2.31
N PHE A 179 -4.16 -10.40 -3.30
CA PHE A 179 -4.44 -11.58 -4.13
C PHE A 179 -4.46 -12.86 -3.31
N GLY A 180 -3.54 -13.05 -2.36
CA GLY A 180 -3.51 -14.23 -1.49
C GLY A 180 -4.78 -14.38 -0.65
N VAL A 181 -5.32 -13.28 -0.11
CA VAL A 181 -6.61 -13.30 0.61
C VAL A 181 -7.76 -13.50 -0.37
N ALA A 182 -7.81 -12.74 -1.47
CA ALA A 182 -8.89 -12.82 -2.43
C ALA A 182 -9.03 -14.23 -3.04
N ALA A 183 -7.93 -14.96 -3.21
CA ALA A 183 -7.93 -16.35 -3.69
C ALA A 183 -8.67 -17.33 -2.75
N GLN A 184 -9.00 -16.96 -1.51
CA GLN A 184 -9.83 -17.79 -0.64
C GLN A 184 -11.28 -17.88 -1.13
N PHE A 185 -11.73 -16.93 -1.95
CA PHE A 185 -13.11 -16.84 -2.44
C PHE A 185 -13.22 -17.32 -3.90
N GLN A 186 -14.19 -18.22 -4.18
CA GLN A 186 -14.33 -18.84 -5.51
C GLN A 186 -14.48 -17.82 -6.64
N GLY A 187 -15.38 -16.84 -6.50
CA GLY A 187 -15.61 -15.85 -7.56
C GLY A 187 -14.36 -15.02 -7.89
N CYS A 188 -13.47 -14.81 -6.92
CA CYS A 188 -12.18 -14.16 -7.15
C CYS A 188 -11.20 -15.08 -7.87
N ARG A 189 -11.16 -16.37 -7.53
CA ARG A 189 -10.35 -17.36 -8.27
C ARG A 189 -10.77 -17.49 -9.72
N ASP A 190 -12.07 -17.54 -9.99
CA ASP A 190 -12.62 -17.58 -11.36
C ASP A 190 -12.09 -16.40 -12.18
N LYS A 191 -12.08 -15.20 -11.58
CA LYS A 191 -11.51 -14.01 -12.22
C LYS A 191 -9.98 -14.08 -12.39
N MET A 192 -9.26 -14.60 -11.41
CA MET A 192 -7.79 -14.73 -11.47
C MET A 192 -7.32 -15.74 -12.53
N VAL A 193 -8.11 -16.78 -12.83
CA VAL A 193 -7.84 -17.73 -13.92
C VAL A 193 -7.71 -17.02 -15.28
N GLU A 194 -8.50 -15.96 -15.48
CA GLU A 194 -8.48 -15.10 -16.68
C GLU A 194 -7.31 -14.11 -16.69
N MET A 195 -6.46 -14.11 -15.65
CA MET A 195 -5.39 -13.12 -15.42
C MET A 195 -4.00 -13.79 -15.36
N PRO A 196 -3.53 -14.49 -16.40
CA PRO A 196 -2.29 -15.28 -16.35
C PRO A 196 -1.03 -14.45 -16.06
N GLN A 197 -1.07 -13.12 -16.25
CA GLN A 197 0.03 -12.23 -15.87
C GLN A 197 0.26 -12.20 -14.35
N LEU A 198 -0.78 -12.38 -13.53
CA LEU A 198 -0.67 -12.50 -12.07
C LEU A 198 0.32 -13.61 -11.68
N VAL A 199 0.18 -14.77 -12.32
CA VAL A 199 1.02 -15.95 -12.08
C VAL A 199 2.47 -15.67 -12.49
N LYS A 200 2.68 -15.04 -13.63
CA LYS A 200 4.03 -14.68 -14.10
C LYS A 200 4.70 -13.69 -13.15
N ASP A 201 3.97 -12.68 -12.70
CA ASP A 201 4.50 -11.63 -11.83
C ASP A 201 4.81 -12.15 -10.43
N VAL A 202 3.94 -12.98 -9.83
CA VAL A 202 4.24 -13.59 -8.51
C VAL A 202 5.45 -14.54 -8.59
N CYS A 203 5.61 -15.29 -9.69
CA CYS A 203 6.80 -16.13 -9.90
C CYS A 203 8.06 -15.28 -10.05
N ARG A 204 7.98 -14.16 -10.80
CA ARG A 204 9.11 -13.23 -10.96
C ARG A 204 9.56 -12.64 -9.63
N ILE A 205 8.65 -12.37 -8.69
CA ILE A 205 9.03 -11.90 -7.36
C ILE A 205 9.96 -12.89 -6.64
N LEU A 206 9.70 -14.21 -6.75
CA LEU A 206 10.51 -15.24 -6.10
C LEU A 206 11.96 -15.31 -6.62
N TYR A 207 12.26 -14.65 -7.75
CA TYR A 207 13.64 -14.48 -8.23
C TYR A 207 14.46 -13.55 -7.32
N PHE A 208 13.84 -12.51 -6.74
CA PHE A 208 14.54 -11.50 -5.93
C PHE A 208 14.71 -11.94 -4.47
N LYS A 209 15.47 -13.02 -4.26
CA LYS A 209 15.63 -13.72 -2.97
C LYS A 209 16.13 -12.84 -1.81
N HIS A 210 16.73 -11.68 -2.10
CA HIS A 210 17.16 -10.70 -1.10
C HIS A 210 15.97 -9.92 -0.49
N LEU A 211 14.83 -9.84 -1.18
CA LEU A 211 13.59 -9.25 -0.69
C LEU A 211 12.79 -10.31 0.09
N ILE A 212 13.35 -10.76 1.22
CA ILE A 212 12.87 -11.96 1.93
C ILE A 212 11.40 -11.83 2.35
N ARG A 213 10.99 -10.69 2.92
CA ARG A 213 9.59 -10.44 3.29
C ARG A 213 8.63 -10.53 2.10
N LEU A 214 9.03 -9.96 0.96
CA LEU A 214 8.22 -10.01 -0.25
C LEU A 214 8.14 -11.45 -0.81
N CYS A 215 9.25 -12.20 -0.78
CA CYS A 215 9.27 -13.62 -1.17
C CYS A 215 8.38 -14.49 -0.27
N ALA A 216 8.35 -14.22 1.04
CA ALA A 216 7.47 -14.92 1.98
C ALA A 216 5.99 -14.71 1.62
N VAL A 217 5.60 -13.45 1.41
CA VAL A 217 4.25 -13.07 0.99
C VAL A 217 3.89 -13.67 -0.38
N ALA A 218 4.83 -13.69 -1.33
CA ALA A 218 4.62 -14.34 -2.62
C ALA A 218 4.42 -15.85 -2.49
N THR A 219 5.14 -16.51 -1.58
CA THR A 219 4.97 -17.93 -1.29
C THR A 219 3.59 -18.23 -0.70
N GLU A 220 3.10 -17.39 0.21
CA GLU A 220 1.73 -17.49 0.75
C GLU A 220 0.68 -17.31 -0.35
N CYS A 221 0.87 -16.33 -1.24
CA CYS A 221 -0.04 -16.11 -2.36
C CYS A 221 -0.03 -17.28 -3.35
N VAL A 222 1.14 -17.82 -3.71
CA VAL A 222 1.26 -19.03 -4.54
C VAL A 222 0.50 -20.19 -3.91
N SER A 223 0.61 -20.39 -2.58
CA SER A 223 -0.18 -21.41 -1.89
C SER A 223 -1.67 -21.20 -1.99
N ALA A 224 -2.14 -19.96 -1.84
CA ALA A 224 -3.56 -19.65 -1.87
C ALA A 224 -4.15 -19.86 -3.28
N LEU A 225 -3.40 -19.50 -4.32
CA LEU A 225 -3.75 -19.71 -5.73
C LEU A 225 -3.76 -21.20 -6.10
N ALA A 226 -2.80 -21.98 -5.60
CA ALA A 226 -2.65 -23.40 -5.91
C ALA A 226 -3.77 -24.31 -5.37
N VAL A 227 -4.74 -23.77 -4.62
CA VAL A 227 -5.96 -24.49 -4.23
C VAL A 227 -6.87 -24.75 -5.44
N ASP A 228 -6.82 -23.90 -6.47
CA ASP A 228 -7.56 -24.09 -7.72
C ASP A 228 -6.70 -24.82 -8.76
N GLY A 229 -7.28 -25.83 -9.42
CA GLY A 229 -6.54 -26.69 -10.34
C GLY A 229 -6.00 -25.96 -11.58
N ILE A 230 -6.72 -24.96 -12.10
CA ILE A 230 -6.25 -24.21 -13.28
C ILE A 230 -5.09 -23.29 -12.88
N LEU A 231 -5.25 -22.55 -11.78
CA LEU A 231 -4.19 -21.70 -11.25
C LEU A 231 -2.95 -22.50 -10.83
N GLN A 232 -3.13 -23.68 -10.22
CA GLN A 232 -2.05 -24.60 -9.88
C GLN A 232 -1.25 -25.00 -11.14
N MET A 233 -1.94 -25.36 -12.23
CA MET A 233 -1.26 -25.71 -13.48
C MET A 233 -0.54 -24.51 -14.12
N GLN A 234 -1.15 -23.32 -14.09
CA GLN A 234 -0.49 -22.10 -14.56
C GLN A 234 0.78 -21.80 -13.74
N LEU A 235 0.74 -21.94 -12.41
CA LEU A 235 1.89 -21.77 -11.51
C LEU A 235 3.01 -22.77 -11.81
N LEU A 236 2.66 -24.04 -12.05
CA LEU A 236 3.61 -25.06 -12.43
C LEU A 236 4.30 -24.71 -13.76
N GLN A 237 3.52 -24.31 -14.77
CA GLN A 237 4.04 -23.90 -16.08
C GLN A 237 4.92 -22.64 -16.01
N ALA A 238 4.62 -21.71 -15.10
CA ALA A 238 5.42 -20.52 -14.85
C ALA A 238 6.70 -20.78 -14.03
N GLY A 239 6.92 -22.01 -13.56
CA GLY A 239 8.12 -22.41 -12.85
C GLY A 239 8.12 -22.08 -11.35
N ALA A 240 6.96 -21.82 -10.74
CA ALA A 240 6.84 -21.51 -9.31
C ALA A 240 7.54 -22.57 -8.44
N LEU A 241 7.34 -23.85 -8.74
CA LEU A 241 7.94 -24.98 -8.02
C LEU A 241 9.47 -24.91 -7.98
N TRP A 242 10.11 -24.55 -9.10
CA TRP A 242 11.57 -24.44 -9.17
C TRP A 242 12.10 -23.34 -8.27
N HIS A 243 11.45 -22.17 -8.27
CA HIS A 243 11.82 -21.09 -7.38
C HIS A 243 11.70 -21.49 -5.91
N LEU A 244 10.63 -22.19 -5.54
CA LEU A 244 10.37 -22.64 -4.16
C LEU A 244 11.36 -23.72 -3.69
N LEU A 245 11.72 -24.68 -4.56
CA LEU A 245 12.72 -25.71 -4.23
C LEU A 245 14.08 -25.12 -3.87
N PHE A 246 14.51 -24.03 -4.53
CA PHE A 246 15.75 -23.35 -4.16
C PHE A 246 15.72 -22.74 -2.75
N PHE A 247 14.55 -22.34 -2.24
CA PHE A 247 14.43 -21.88 -0.85
C PHE A 247 14.53 -23.05 0.12
N MET A 248 13.98 -24.22 -0.22
CA MET A 248 14.08 -25.42 0.60
C MET A 248 15.51 -25.94 0.73
N PHE A 249 16.28 -26.00 -0.36
CA PHE A 249 17.66 -26.50 -0.30
C PHE A 249 18.65 -25.58 0.43
N LYS A 250 18.28 -24.31 0.63
CA LYS A 250 19.07 -23.36 1.42
C LYS A 250 18.71 -23.37 2.91
N TYR A 251 17.70 -24.15 3.30
CA TYR A 251 17.31 -24.28 4.69
C TYR A 251 18.30 -25.17 5.43
N ASP A 252 18.85 -24.65 6.52
CA ASP A 252 19.70 -25.40 7.44
C ASP A 252 18.99 -25.47 8.80
N PHE A 253 18.41 -26.64 9.09
CA PHE A 253 17.67 -26.90 10.33
C PHE A 253 18.59 -26.91 11.56
N THR A 254 19.90 -27.11 11.38
CA THR A 254 20.86 -27.18 12.49
C THR A 254 21.09 -25.81 13.15
N LEU A 255 20.75 -24.72 12.46
CA LEU A 255 20.70 -23.38 13.04
C LEU A 255 19.63 -23.24 14.13
N GLU A 256 18.55 -24.03 14.08
CA GLU A 256 17.50 -24.04 15.10
C GLU A 256 17.97 -24.73 16.40
N GLU A 257 18.83 -25.74 16.28
CA GLU A 257 19.36 -26.51 17.41
C GLU A 257 20.49 -25.77 18.14
N GLY A 258 21.12 -24.78 17.49
CA GLY A 258 22.26 -24.01 18.00
C GLY A 258 21.92 -22.84 18.95
N GLY A 259 20.65 -22.66 19.34
CA GLY A 259 20.26 -21.64 20.35
C GLY A 259 20.35 -20.18 19.90
N VAL A 260 20.38 -19.91 18.59
CA VAL A 260 20.41 -18.54 18.05
C VAL A 260 19.05 -17.86 18.27
N GLU A 261 19.05 -16.70 18.94
CA GLU A 261 17.83 -15.93 19.20
C GLU A 261 17.12 -15.52 17.89
N ARG A 262 15.82 -15.77 17.84
CA ARG A 262 14.95 -15.47 16.69
C ARG A 262 14.36 -14.08 16.88
N SER A 263 14.76 -13.11 16.06
CA SER A 263 13.92 -11.94 15.80
C SER A 263 13.26 -12.08 14.42
N GLU A 264 12.04 -11.55 14.26
CA GLU A 264 11.35 -11.48 12.96
C GLU A 264 12.22 -10.77 11.89
N ASP A 265 13.15 -9.93 12.33
CA ASP A 265 14.10 -9.22 11.48
C ASP A 265 15.40 -10.00 11.22
N ALA A 266 15.83 -10.89 12.12
CA ALA A 266 17.11 -11.61 12.04
C ALA A 266 17.02 -12.98 11.36
N ASN A 267 15.90 -13.70 11.49
CA ASN A 267 15.76 -15.09 11.03
C ASN A 267 14.61 -15.28 10.02
N GLN A 268 14.54 -14.42 9.01
CA GLN A 268 13.47 -14.38 8.00
C GLN A 268 13.41 -15.63 7.08
N GLN A 269 14.45 -16.48 7.08
CA GLN A 269 14.46 -17.79 6.43
C GLN A 269 13.49 -18.79 7.09
N VAL A 270 13.30 -18.69 8.42
CA VAL A 270 12.40 -19.55 9.19
C VAL A 270 10.93 -19.28 8.81
N ASN A 271 10.57 -18.04 8.47
CA ASN A 271 9.20 -17.71 8.05
C ASN A 271 8.85 -18.38 6.72
N ILE A 272 9.66 -18.16 5.67
CA ILE A 272 9.47 -18.80 4.36
C ILE A 272 9.37 -20.32 4.50
N PHE A 273 10.21 -20.93 5.35
CA PHE A 273 10.18 -22.37 5.56
C PHE A 273 8.99 -22.85 6.40
N SER A 274 8.55 -22.13 7.44
CA SER A 274 7.33 -22.48 8.18
C SER A 274 6.11 -22.50 7.26
N TYR A 275 6.08 -21.58 6.28
CA TYR A 275 5.03 -21.52 5.27
C TYR A 275 5.18 -22.61 4.21
N LEU A 276 6.38 -22.85 3.67
CA LEU A 276 6.65 -23.97 2.77
C LEU A 276 6.33 -25.32 3.43
N SER A 277 6.66 -25.50 4.71
CA SER A 277 6.31 -26.69 5.49
C SER A 277 4.80 -26.86 5.65
N LYS A 278 4.04 -25.77 5.88
CA LYS A 278 2.57 -25.79 5.86
C LYS A 278 2.01 -26.14 4.48
N ILE A 279 2.60 -25.61 3.40
CA ILE A 279 2.21 -25.90 2.01
C ILE A 279 2.45 -27.37 1.68
N PHE A 280 3.64 -27.90 2.00
CA PHE A 280 3.98 -29.31 1.84
C PHE A 280 3.05 -30.22 2.64
N LYS A 281 2.78 -29.89 3.91
CA LYS A 281 1.84 -30.67 4.75
C LYS A 281 0.40 -30.61 4.23
N LYS A 282 -0.04 -29.48 3.66
CA LYS A 282 -1.42 -29.30 3.20
C LYS A 282 -1.69 -29.88 1.81
N HIS A 283 -0.68 -29.88 0.93
CA HIS A 283 -0.86 -30.23 -0.49
C HIS A 283 -0.04 -31.43 -0.97
N PHE A 284 0.98 -31.88 -0.23
CA PHE A 284 1.88 -32.98 -0.62
C PHE A 284 1.96 -34.12 0.41
N ALA A 285 1.30 -34.02 1.56
CA ALA A 285 1.25 -35.09 2.56
C ALA A 285 0.20 -36.22 2.32
N PRO A 286 -0.78 -36.14 1.39
CA PRO A 286 -1.61 -37.30 1.06
C PRO A 286 -1.07 -38.08 -0.15
N LEU A 287 0.26 -38.27 -0.24
CA LEU A 287 0.90 -39.25 -1.11
C LEU A 287 1.70 -40.24 -0.27
#